data_AF-A0A2W1H7B7-F1
#
_entry.id   AF-A0A2W1H7B7-F1
#
_cell.length_a   1.000
_cell.length_b   1.000
_cell.length_c   1.000
_cell.angle_alpha   90.00
_cell.angle_beta   90.00
_cell.angle_gamma   90.00
#
_symmetry.space_group_name_H-M   'P 1'
#
loop_
_entity.id
_entity.type
_entity.pdbx_description
1 polymer ?
#
loop_
_entity_poly.entity_id
_entity_poly.type
_entity_poly.pdbx_seq_one_letter_code
_entity_poly.pdbx_strand_id
1 'polypeptide(L)'
;MHHLRDALLSPSPEGPPELNKLDEMAKDMLSVRESVARGEFNELRGAAFYNRAGVVSNRYCSLGDGIDSLVHHIHSMWHMYYQLSVHTAHDTYDHDRLVLDIVRIQGLGPLTRPVTGNYGIDIARTVDGTVWNDLPFLATDMTEFWINNCATLKNAQRLNLASFLAKLASTRVSKDRICQIGLVLFSSTFEERRVIVGGEPDELASHQWISTLDLMQLMPAVCVWVKEAGHVLVQLCDVSWNDCPSKIGQGGHNFLESEFGKRSPTGFTPWRWMYWLKRLHEIREEAKEANEKILEEQTTDAIDRMVAQVHKRNSGILRAYQDGGDFLKQDEHLSCLKGKYIK
;
A
#
# COMPACT_ATOMS: atom_id res chain seq x y z
N MET A 1 38.26 -25.59 -36.42
CA MET A 1 37.54 -24.34 -36.06
C MET A 1 36.50 -24.60 -34.96
N HIS A 2 36.94 -25.02 -33.77
CA HIS A 2 36.06 -25.26 -32.61
C HIS A 2 36.62 -24.76 -31.26
N HIS A 3 37.62 -23.85 -31.29
CA HIS A 3 38.26 -23.34 -30.06
C HIS A 3 38.17 -21.81 -29.91
N LEU A 4 37.21 -21.14 -30.57
CA LEU A 4 37.01 -19.69 -30.48
C LEU A 4 35.61 -19.29 -29.95
N ARG A 5 34.75 -20.24 -29.57
CA ARG A 5 33.39 -19.95 -29.09
C ARG A 5 33.24 -19.89 -27.57
N ASP A 6 34.20 -20.36 -26.79
CA ASP A 6 34.08 -20.45 -25.32
C ASP A 6 34.68 -19.25 -24.58
N ALA A 7 35.22 -18.25 -25.29
CA ALA A 7 35.85 -17.06 -24.70
C ALA A 7 34.89 -15.86 -24.51
N LEU A 8 33.59 -16.02 -24.80
CA LEU A 8 32.58 -14.93 -24.66
C LEU A 8 31.59 -15.13 -23.49
N LEU A 9 31.86 -16.11 -22.62
CA LEU A 9 31.05 -16.41 -21.42
C LEU A 9 31.89 -16.31 -20.14
N SER A 10 32.84 -15.37 -20.07
CA SER A 10 33.46 -15.02 -18.80
C SER A 10 32.48 -14.13 -18.01
N PRO A 11 32.14 -14.47 -16.76
CA PRO A 11 31.41 -13.54 -15.91
C PRO A 11 32.23 -12.25 -15.79
N SER A 12 31.57 -11.11 -15.96
CA SER A 12 32.13 -9.80 -15.65
C SER A 12 32.72 -9.85 -14.24
N PRO A 13 33.92 -9.28 -13.98
CA PRO A 13 34.51 -9.31 -12.65
C PRO A 13 33.50 -8.76 -11.65
N GLU A 14 33.20 -9.58 -10.63
CA GLU A 14 32.31 -9.22 -9.53
C GLU A 14 32.71 -7.82 -9.04
N GLY A 15 31.73 -6.91 -9.06
CA GLY A 15 31.88 -5.60 -8.43
C GLY A 15 32.22 -5.75 -6.94
N PRO A 16 32.57 -4.65 -6.26
CA PRO A 16 33.07 -4.69 -4.89
C PRO A 16 32.13 -5.50 -3.97
N PRO A 17 32.69 -6.20 -2.95
CA PRO A 17 32.01 -7.26 -2.23
C PRO A 17 30.67 -6.78 -1.66
N GLU A 18 29.62 -7.59 -1.81
CA GLU A 18 28.24 -7.29 -1.40
C GLU A 18 28.13 -6.77 0.05
N LEU A 19 29.06 -7.19 0.92
CA LEU A 19 29.22 -6.68 2.30
C LEU A 19 29.37 -5.15 2.38
N ASN A 20 30.12 -4.52 1.47
CA ASN A 20 30.29 -3.06 1.47
C ASN A 20 28.99 -2.34 1.07
N LYS A 21 28.21 -2.93 0.15
CA LYS A 21 26.92 -2.35 -0.27
C LYS A 21 25.87 -2.43 0.84
N LEU A 22 25.84 -3.54 1.59
CA LEU A 22 24.96 -3.70 2.74
C LEU A 22 25.29 -2.71 3.86
N ASP A 23 26.58 -2.48 4.13
CA ASP A 23 27.03 -1.49 5.11
C ASP A 23 26.68 -0.05 4.68
N GLU A 24 26.82 0.29 3.39
CA GLU A 24 26.39 1.58 2.85
C GLU A 24 24.87 1.79 2.94
N MET A 25 24.07 0.77 2.64
CA MET A 25 22.61 0.83 2.79
C MET A 25 22.21 1.03 4.26
N ALA A 26 22.83 0.29 5.18
CA ALA A 26 22.57 0.44 6.61
C ALA A 26 22.91 1.86 7.10
N LYS A 27 24.05 2.42 6.66
CA LYS A 27 24.45 3.79 6.96
C LYS A 27 23.47 4.83 6.40
N ASP A 28 22.99 4.63 5.17
CA ASP A 28 22.00 5.52 4.57
C ASP A 28 20.68 5.51 5.35
N MET A 29 20.17 4.32 5.69
CA MET A 29 18.95 4.19 6.50
C MET A 29 19.10 4.84 7.88
N LEU A 30 20.27 4.68 8.53
CA LEU A 30 20.57 5.34 9.80
C LEU A 30 20.60 6.86 9.65
N SER A 31 21.27 7.39 8.63
CA SER A 31 21.32 8.83 8.34
C SER A 31 19.93 9.44 8.14
N VAL A 32 19.04 8.72 7.44
CA VAL A 32 17.64 9.14 7.28
C VAL A 32 16.93 9.21 8.64
N ARG A 33 17.08 8.18 9.49
CA ARG A 33 16.47 8.15 10.83
C ARG A 33 16.99 9.26 11.74
N GLU A 34 18.28 9.56 11.66
CA GLU A 34 18.87 10.66 12.42
C GLU A 34 18.34 12.03 11.96
N SER A 35 18.19 12.23 10.64
CA SER A 35 17.61 13.47 10.08
C SER A 35 16.17 13.67 10.55
N VAL A 36 15.39 12.59 10.60
CA VAL A 36 14.04 12.56 11.18
C VAL A 36 14.06 12.91 12.67
N ALA A 37 14.98 12.33 13.44
CA ALA A 37 15.11 12.62 14.88
C ALA A 37 15.50 14.08 15.15
N ARG A 38 16.22 14.72 14.22
CA ARG A 38 16.54 16.16 14.27
C ARG A 38 15.42 17.07 13.74
N GLY A 39 14.36 16.52 13.15
CA GLY A 39 13.24 17.30 12.58
C GLY A 39 13.55 17.94 11.22
N GLU A 40 14.56 17.45 10.49
CA GLU A 40 15.04 17.97 9.21
C GLU A 40 14.15 17.50 8.03
N PHE A 41 12.83 17.65 8.16
CA PHE A 41 11.87 17.08 7.21
C PHE A 41 11.93 17.75 5.83
N ASN A 42 12.19 19.06 5.77
CA ASN A 42 12.28 19.79 4.50
C ASN A 42 13.53 19.37 3.72
N GLU A 43 14.66 19.25 4.41
CA GLU A 43 15.93 18.79 3.87
C GLU A 43 15.81 17.35 3.39
N LEU A 44 15.19 16.49 4.18
CA LEU A 44 14.97 15.08 3.83
C LEU A 44 14.05 14.94 2.63
N ARG A 45 12.96 15.70 2.55
CA ARG A 45 12.08 15.74 1.38
C ARG A 45 12.82 16.26 0.15
N GLY A 46 13.64 17.30 0.32
CA GLY A 46 14.51 17.82 -0.74
C GLY A 46 15.50 16.77 -1.23
N ALA A 47 16.09 15.99 -0.32
CA ALA A 47 16.98 14.88 -0.65
C ALA A 47 16.26 13.74 -1.38
N ALA A 48 15.06 13.36 -0.95
CA ALA A 48 14.27 12.33 -1.61
C ALA A 48 13.92 12.73 -3.05
N PHE A 49 13.35 13.93 -3.23
CA PHE A 49 12.83 14.36 -4.53
C PHE A 49 13.92 14.88 -5.47
N TYR A 50 14.76 15.84 -5.04
CA TYR A 50 15.74 16.48 -5.93
C TYR A 50 17.04 15.71 -6.01
N ASN A 51 17.50 15.11 -4.91
CA ASN A 51 18.77 14.39 -4.91
C ASN A 51 18.61 12.95 -5.41
N ARG A 52 17.84 12.08 -4.75
CA ARG A 52 17.79 10.64 -5.12
C ARG A 52 17.20 10.40 -6.51
N ALA A 53 16.04 10.97 -6.82
CA ALA A 53 15.46 10.84 -8.16
C ALA A 53 16.35 11.51 -9.24
N GLY A 54 16.96 12.65 -8.91
CA GLY A 54 17.90 13.36 -9.78
C GLY A 54 19.19 12.57 -10.05
N VAL A 55 19.76 11.93 -9.03
CA VAL A 55 20.97 11.09 -9.14
C VAL A 55 20.69 9.89 -10.03
N VAL A 56 19.61 9.15 -9.81
CA VAL A 56 19.25 8.01 -10.67
C VAL A 56 19.08 8.46 -12.11
N SER A 57 18.37 9.58 -12.33
CA SER A 57 18.13 10.10 -13.68
C SER A 57 19.43 10.53 -14.37
N ASN A 58 20.25 11.35 -13.70
CA ASN A 58 21.48 11.89 -14.27
C ASN A 58 22.54 10.79 -14.51
N ARG A 59 22.72 9.87 -13.56
CA ARG A 59 23.71 8.79 -13.69
C ARG A 59 23.36 7.85 -14.85
N TYR A 60 22.10 7.49 -15.00
CA TYR A 60 21.67 6.65 -16.12
C TYR A 60 21.76 7.39 -17.47
N CYS A 61 21.19 8.60 -17.57
CA CYS A 61 21.09 9.34 -18.82
C CYS A 61 22.42 9.95 -19.29
N SER A 62 23.19 10.54 -18.38
CA SER A 62 24.39 11.33 -18.70
C SER A 62 25.69 10.56 -18.52
N LEU A 63 25.80 9.76 -17.45
CA LEU A 63 27.03 9.02 -17.14
C LEU A 63 27.06 7.62 -17.76
N GLY A 64 25.91 7.11 -18.18
CA GLY A 64 25.82 5.80 -18.81
C GLY A 64 25.81 4.63 -17.82
N ASP A 65 25.59 4.88 -16.53
CA ASP A 65 25.54 3.83 -15.52
C ASP A 65 24.42 2.83 -15.80
N GLY A 66 24.69 1.55 -15.52
CA GLY A 66 23.67 0.51 -15.59
C GLY A 66 22.65 0.65 -14.46
N ILE A 67 21.38 0.37 -14.75
CA ILE A 67 20.30 0.55 -13.77
C ILE A 67 20.50 -0.28 -12.49
N ASP A 68 21.08 -1.48 -12.61
CA ASP A 68 21.39 -2.36 -11.48
C ASP A 68 22.28 -1.68 -10.42
N SER A 69 23.18 -0.79 -10.85
CA SER A 69 24.03 -0.03 -9.95
C SER A 69 23.29 1.07 -9.19
N LEU A 70 22.12 1.49 -9.67
CA LEU A 70 21.33 2.61 -9.15
C LEU A 70 20.13 2.16 -8.31
N VAL A 71 19.81 0.87 -8.28
CA VAL A 71 18.67 0.29 -7.52
C VAL A 71 18.68 0.72 -6.05
N HIS A 72 19.85 0.75 -5.40
CA HIS A 72 19.97 1.17 -4.01
C HIS A 72 19.50 2.61 -3.76
N HIS A 73 19.69 3.53 -4.72
CA HIS A 73 19.18 4.90 -4.60
C HIS A 73 17.64 4.95 -4.70
N ILE A 74 17.03 4.02 -5.43
CA ILE A 74 15.56 3.93 -5.54
C ILE A 74 14.98 3.46 -4.21
N HIS A 75 15.51 2.40 -3.60
CA HIS A 75 15.09 1.94 -2.27
C HIS A 75 15.34 2.99 -1.19
N SER A 76 16.51 3.66 -1.21
CA SER A 76 16.82 4.78 -0.32
C SER A 76 15.75 5.87 -0.40
N MET A 77 15.35 6.26 -1.62
CA MET A 77 14.28 7.24 -1.84
C MET A 77 12.94 6.80 -1.24
N TRP A 78 12.53 5.54 -1.44
CA TRP A 78 11.29 5.01 -0.85
C TRP A 78 11.34 4.95 0.67
N HIS A 79 12.49 4.60 1.26
CA HIS A 79 12.68 4.69 2.70
C HIS A 79 12.53 6.15 3.20
N MET A 80 13.07 7.14 2.47
CA MET A 80 12.90 8.55 2.85
C MET A 80 11.42 8.95 2.86
N TYR A 81 10.64 8.59 1.83
CA TYR A 81 9.20 8.85 1.81
C TYR A 81 8.43 8.12 2.89
N TYR A 82 8.81 6.87 3.19
CA TYR A 82 8.24 6.12 4.31
C TYR A 82 8.43 6.89 5.63
N GLN A 83 9.65 7.32 5.93
CA GLN A 83 9.92 8.07 7.16
C GLN A 83 9.19 9.42 7.19
N LEU A 84 9.22 10.17 6.10
CA LEU A 84 8.46 11.42 5.99
C LEU A 84 6.96 11.19 6.24
N SER A 85 6.39 10.11 5.69
CA SER A 85 4.97 9.79 5.86
C SER A 85 4.60 9.39 7.29
N VAL A 86 5.50 8.74 8.02
CA VAL A 86 5.30 8.37 9.43
C VAL A 86 5.27 9.63 10.32
N HIS A 87 6.10 10.61 10.00
CA HIS A 87 6.36 11.78 10.85
C HIS A 87 5.63 13.07 10.45
N THR A 88 4.99 13.10 9.28
CA THR A 88 4.17 14.23 8.83
C THR A 88 2.71 13.99 9.18
N ALA A 89 2.07 14.94 9.87
CA ALA A 89 0.66 14.81 10.26
C ALA A 89 -0.27 14.73 9.04
N HIS A 90 -1.15 13.72 9.00
CA HIS A 90 -1.98 13.37 7.85
C HIS A 90 -2.97 14.44 7.37
N ASP A 91 -3.35 15.36 8.25
CA ASP A 91 -4.31 16.44 8.03
C ASP A 91 -3.66 17.75 7.55
N THR A 92 -2.34 17.73 7.32
CA THR A 92 -1.58 18.89 6.84
C THR A 92 -1.39 18.88 5.33
N TYR A 93 -1.21 20.07 4.75
CA TYR A 93 -0.85 20.22 3.33
C TYR A 93 0.54 19.62 3.03
N ASP A 94 1.45 19.58 4.00
CA ASP A 94 2.78 18.99 3.81
C ASP A 94 2.71 17.49 3.57
N HIS A 95 1.70 16.82 4.14
CA HIS A 95 1.46 15.41 3.87
C HIS A 95 1.00 15.17 2.42
N ASP A 96 0.12 16.02 1.89
CA ASP A 96 -0.30 15.92 0.47
C ASP A 96 0.83 16.23 -0.50
N ARG A 97 1.77 17.10 -0.09
CA ARG A 97 2.98 17.38 -0.86
C ARG A 97 3.89 16.16 -1.04
N LEU A 98 3.89 15.20 -0.11
CA LEU A 98 4.63 13.94 -0.26
C LEU A 98 4.03 13.07 -1.37
N VAL A 99 2.70 12.97 -1.41
CA VAL A 99 1.97 12.22 -2.46
C VAL A 99 2.22 12.86 -3.83
N LEU A 100 2.12 14.19 -3.91
CA LEU A 100 2.34 14.93 -5.14
C LEU A 100 3.77 14.75 -5.68
N ASP A 101 4.77 14.65 -4.82
CA ASP A 101 6.14 14.39 -5.25
C ASP A 101 6.26 13.04 -5.96
N ILE A 102 5.67 11.98 -5.42
CA ILE A 102 5.69 10.65 -6.04
C ILE A 102 4.95 10.66 -7.38
N VAL A 103 3.79 11.33 -7.45
CA VAL A 103 3.05 11.50 -8.71
C VAL A 103 3.89 12.27 -9.74
N ARG A 104 4.66 13.28 -9.32
CA ARG A 104 5.57 14.03 -10.18
C ARG A 104 6.75 13.18 -10.65
N ILE A 105 7.31 12.33 -9.79
CA ILE A 105 8.34 11.37 -10.19
C ILE A 105 7.77 10.44 -11.26
N GLN A 106 6.53 9.96 -11.11
CA GLN A 106 5.88 9.17 -12.16
C GLN A 106 5.71 9.96 -13.46
N GLY A 107 5.30 11.22 -13.33
CA GLY A 107 5.12 12.16 -14.42
C GLY A 107 6.41 12.52 -15.19
N LEU A 108 7.60 12.17 -14.69
CA LEU A 108 8.84 12.26 -15.47
C LEU A 108 8.83 11.31 -16.67
N GLY A 109 8.00 10.26 -16.63
CA GLY A 109 7.89 9.25 -17.67
C GLY A 109 9.11 8.32 -17.73
N PRO A 110 9.14 7.38 -18.68
CA PRO A 110 10.23 6.42 -18.82
C PRO A 110 11.61 7.09 -18.86
N LEU A 111 12.51 6.64 -18.00
CA LEU A 111 13.90 7.09 -18.05
C LEU A 111 14.60 6.46 -19.26
N THR A 112 15.10 7.31 -20.17
CA THR A 112 15.66 6.87 -21.46
C THR A 112 17.01 7.51 -21.76
N ARG A 113 17.82 6.84 -22.59
CA ARG A 113 19.09 7.37 -23.09
C ARG A 113 19.35 6.95 -24.53
N PRO A 114 20.09 7.74 -25.31
CA PRO A 114 20.51 7.33 -26.65
C PRO A 114 21.53 6.18 -26.57
N VAL A 115 21.40 5.20 -27.45
CA VAL A 115 22.40 4.14 -27.63
C VAL A 115 23.46 4.60 -28.63
N THR A 116 24.73 4.33 -28.36
CA THR A 116 25.82 4.52 -29.34
C THR A 116 25.66 3.53 -30.49
N GLY A 117 25.16 3.99 -31.65
CA GLY A 117 24.96 3.19 -32.87
C GLY A 117 23.77 3.68 -33.72
N ASN A 118 23.36 2.87 -34.71
CA ASN A 118 22.23 3.21 -35.59
C ASN A 118 20.90 3.12 -34.82
N TYR A 119 20.45 4.27 -34.32
CA TYR A 119 19.07 4.61 -33.93
C TYR A 119 18.39 3.66 -32.93
N GLY A 120 18.87 3.63 -31.69
CA GLY A 120 18.19 2.98 -30.56
C GLY A 120 18.04 3.92 -29.36
N ILE A 121 16.90 3.81 -28.67
CA ILE A 121 16.68 4.39 -27.34
C ILE A 121 16.75 3.23 -26.34
N ASP A 122 17.66 3.32 -25.39
CA ASP A 122 17.70 2.42 -24.23
C ASP A 122 16.74 2.98 -23.17
N ILE A 123 15.97 2.10 -22.55
CA ILE A 123 14.95 2.44 -21.55
C ILE A 123 15.32 1.71 -20.27
N ALA A 124 15.49 2.46 -19.18
CA ALA A 124 15.83 1.89 -17.89
C ALA A 124 14.68 1.02 -17.38
N ARG A 125 14.96 -0.27 -17.20
CA ARG A 125 14.00 -1.27 -16.69
C ARG A 125 14.61 -2.03 -15.53
N THR A 126 13.82 -2.25 -14.51
CA THR A 126 14.11 -3.23 -13.45
C THR A 126 13.15 -4.41 -13.61
N VAL A 127 13.29 -5.41 -12.75
CA VAL A 127 12.34 -6.53 -12.65
C VAL A 127 10.91 -6.08 -12.32
N ASP A 128 10.76 -4.90 -11.70
CA ASP A 128 9.46 -4.33 -11.28
C ASP A 128 8.88 -3.33 -12.28
N GLY A 129 9.55 -3.09 -13.41
CA GLY A 129 9.04 -2.28 -14.51
C GLY A 129 9.98 -1.17 -14.96
N THR A 130 9.42 -0.23 -15.72
CA THR A 130 10.14 0.90 -16.30
C THR A 130 10.36 1.97 -15.24
N VAL A 131 11.62 2.41 -15.09
CA VAL A 131 11.99 3.43 -14.10
C VAL A 131 11.21 4.71 -14.37
N TRP A 132 10.70 5.31 -13.29
CA TRP A 132 9.78 6.44 -13.23
C TRP A 132 8.38 6.18 -13.76
N ASN A 133 8.18 5.51 -14.90
CA ASN A 133 6.82 5.22 -15.36
C ASN A 133 6.05 4.25 -14.42
N ASP A 134 6.70 3.16 -14.02
CA ASP A 134 6.10 2.11 -13.19
C ASP A 134 6.48 2.24 -11.71
N LEU A 135 7.37 3.18 -11.35
CA LEU A 135 7.91 3.37 -10.00
C LEU A 135 8.37 2.06 -9.35
N PRO A 136 9.41 1.43 -9.89
CA PRO A 136 9.85 0.12 -9.41
C PRO A 136 10.16 0.15 -7.91
N PHE A 137 9.88 -0.97 -7.24
CA PHE A 137 10.03 -1.18 -5.80
C PHE A 137 9.10 -0.37 -4.89
N LEU A 138 8.41 0.69 -5.37
CA LEU A 138 7.57 1.53 -4.49
C LEU A 138 6.51 0.70 -3.75
N ALA A 139 5.73 -0.08 -4.48
CA ALA A 139 4.69 -0.91 -3.87
C ALA A 139 5.27 -2.01 -2.98
N THR A 140 6.38 -2.63 -3.40
CA THR A 140 7.07 -3.69 -2.64
C THR A 140 7.60 -3.15 -1.32
N ASP A 141 8.40 -2.09 -1.35
CA ASP A 141 9.02 -1.46 -0.18
C ASP A 141 7.96 -0.94 0.79
N MET A 142 6.95 -0.21 0.31
CA MET A 142 5.89 0.32 1.17
C MET A 142 5.07 -0.79 1.84
N THR A 143 4.87 -1.91 1.15
CA THR A 143 4.19 -3.07 1.72
C THR A 143 5.04 -3.74 2.79
N GLU A 144 6.34 -3.90 2.55
CA GLU A 144 7.28 -4.43 3.53
C GLU A 144 7.37 -3.52 4.76
N PHE A 145 7.49 -2.21 4.56
CA PHE A 145 7.50 -1.24 5.66
C PHE A 145 6.22 -1.30 6.48
N TRP A 146 5.05 -1.42 5.84
CA TRP A 146 3.78 -1.59 6.54
C TRP A 146 3.76 -2.89 7.36
N ILE A 147 4.04 -4.04 6.73
CA ILE A 147 4.00 -5.35 7.39
C ILE A 147 4.95 -5.41 8.58
N ASN A 148 6.17 -4.90 8.42
CA ASN A 148 7.23 -5.03 9.42
C ASN A 148 7.14 -3.99 10.56
N ASN A 149 6.48 -2.85 10.34
CA ASN A 149 6.50 -1.73 11.31
C ASN A 149 5.11 -1.31 11.82
N CYS A 150 4.00 -1.66 11.17
CA CYS A 150 2.67 -1.19 11.56
C CYS A 150 2.35 -1.43 13.05
N ALA A 151 2.79 -2.56 13.58
CA ALA A 151 2.59 -2.95 14.97
C ALA A 151 3.44 -2.14 15.98
N THR A 152 4.62 -1.67 15.56
CA THR A 152 5.56 -0.93 16.42
C THR A 152 5.38 0.59 16.36
N LEU A 153 4.66 1.09 15.34
CA LEU A 153 4.31 2.50 15.23
C LEU A 153 3.26 2.90 16.27
N LYS A 154 3.41 4.12 16.82
CA LYS A 154 2.36 4.76 17.63
C LYS A 154 1.10 4.97 16.79
N ASN A 155 -0.06 5.14 17.41
CA ASN A 155 -1.31 5.29 16.67
C ASN A 155 -1.32 6.48 15.72
N ALA A 156 -0.81 7.64 16.15
CA ALA A 156 -0.69 8.81 15.27
C ALA A 156 0.23 8.54 14.06
N GLN A 157 1.35 7.86 14.27
CA GLN A 157 2.29 7.48 13.22
C GLN A 157 1.69 6.47 12.24
N ARG A 158 0.97 5.46 12.76
CA ARG A 158 0.26 4.47 11.95
C ARG A 158 -0.83 5.13 11.10
N LEU A 159 -1.57 6.08 11.68
CA LEU A 159 -2.59 6.85 10.97
C LEU A 159 -1.96 7.73 9.87
N ASN A 160 -0.83 8.39 10.16
CA ASN A 160 -0.10 9.18 9.17
C ASN A 160 0.33 8.31 7.97
N LEU A 161 1.00 7.19 8.24
CA LEU A 161 1.41 6.26 7.20
C LEU A 161 0.22 5.69 6.41
N ALA A 162 -0.85 5.27 7.11
CA ALA A 162 -2.06 4.75 6.46
C ALA A 162 -2.70 5.80 5.55
N SER A 163 -2.77 7.06 6.00
CA SER A 163 -3.31 8.16 5.20
C SER A 163 -2.45 8.41 3.96
N PHE A 164 -1.13 8.43 4.11
CA PHE A 164 -0.21 8.61 2.99
C PHE A 164 -0.40 7.54 1.92
N LEU A 165 -0.43 6.27 2.34
CA LEU A 165 -0.59 5.13 1.44
C LEU A 165 -1.97 5.10 0.78
N ALA A 166 -3.03 5.45 1.52
CA ALA A 166 -4.38 5.54 0.97
C ALA A 166 -4.50 6.68 -0.05
N LYS A 167 -3.97 7.87 0.27
CA LYS A 167 -3.92 8.99 -0.68
C LYS A 167 -3.11 8.62 -1.92
N LEU A 168 -1.98 7.95 -1.75
CA LEU A 168 -1.16 7.48 -2.87
C LEU A 168 -1.91 6.45 -3.73
N ALA A 169 -2.57 5.47 -3.11
CA ALA A 169 -3.44 4.50 -3.80
C ALA A 169 -4.56 5.17 -4.59
N SER A 170 -5.14 6.25 -4.06
CA SER A 170 -6.20 7.02 -4.74
C SER A 170 -5.74 7.62 -6.08
N THR A 171 -4.43 7.87 -6.25
CA THR A 171 -3.84 8.38 -7.50
C THR A 171 -3.59 7.30 -8.55
N ARG A 172 -3.74 6.01 -8.19
CA ARG A 172 -3.46 4.84 -9.04
C ARG A 172 -2.01 4.76 -9.54
N VAL A 173 -1.09 5.43 -8.84
CA VAL A 173 0.35 5.29 -9.09
C VAL A 173 0.77 3.82 -8.97
N SER A 174 1.76 3.40 -9.78
CA SER A 174 2.25 2.02 -9.78
C SER A 174 1.16 0.96 -10.10
N LYS A 175 0.21 1.29 -11.00
CA LYS A 175 -0.80 0.35 -11.54
C LYS A 175 -1.61 -0.38 -10.45
N ASP A 176 -2.14 0.40 -9.50
CA ASP A 176 -2.94 -0.08 -8.38
C ASP A 176 -2.22 -0.99 -7.35
N ARG A 177 -0.93 -1.35 -7.55
CA ARG A 177 -0.18 -2.25 -6.64
C ARG A 177 -0.10 -1.75 -5.20
N ILE A 178 -0.16 -0.43 -4.96
CA ILE A 178 -0.22 0.15 -3.60
C ILE A 178 -1.43 -0.36 -2.83
N CYS A 179 -2.53 -0.67 -3.51
CA CYS A 179 -3.76 -1.16 -2.89
C CYS A 179 -3.59 -2.52 -2.18
N GLN A 180 -2.53 -3.27 -2.47
CA GLN A 180 -2.23 -4.51 -1.75
C GLN A 180 -2.01 -4.27 -0.25
N ILE A 181 -1.58 -3.07 0.16
CA ILE A 181 -1.45 -2.70 1.57
C ILE A 181 -2.84 -2.59 2.22
N GLY A 182 -3.83 -2.12 1.47
CA GLY A 182 -5.24 -2.15 1.86
C GLY A 182 -5.73 -3.59 2.10
N LEU A 183 -5.34 -4.57 1.26
CA LEU A 183 -5.67 -5.98 1.51
C LEU A 183 -5.07 -6.47 2.83
N VAL A 184 -3.80 -6.16 3.10
CA VAL A 184 -3.15 -6.54 4.37
C VAL A 184 -3.93 -5.97 5.55
N LEU A 185 -4.22 -4.66 5.53
CA LEU A 185 -4.94 -3.98 6.60
C LEU A 185 -6.36 -4.54 6.80
N PHE A 186 -7.14 -4.71 5.73
CA PHE A 186 -8.53 -5.16 5.82
C PHE A 186 -8.61 -6.64 6.20
N SER A 187 -7.70 -7.48 5.68
CA SER A 187 -7.58 -8.89 6.06
C SER A 187 -7.27 -9.01 7.55
N SER A 188 -6.24 -8.30 8.02
CA SER A 188 -5.90 -8.25 9.43
C SER A 188 -7.10 -7.77 10.26
N THR A 189 -7.74 -6.65 9.91
CA THR A 189 -8.80 -6.06 10.74
C THR A 189 -10.11 -6.85 10.76
N PHE A 190 -10.51 -7.42 9.61
CA PHE A 190 -11.86 -7.98 9.43
C PHE A 190 -11.90 -9.50 9.29
N GLU A 191 -10.82 -10.13 8.84
CA GLU A 191 -10.81 -11.56 8.48
C GLU A 191 -10.09 -12.43 9.52
N GLU A 192 -9.52 -11.80 10.54
CA GLU A 192 -8.98 -12.43 11.74
C GLU A 192 -9.90 -12.15 12.94
N ARG A 193 -9.98 -13.07 13.90
CA ARG A 193 -10.75 -12.81 15.14
C ARG A 193 -9.98 -11.79 15.97
N ARG A 194 -10.60 -10.63 16.22
CA ARG A 194 -10.08 -9.60 17.13
C ARG A 194 -11.08 -9.29 18.21
N VAL A 195 -10.56 -8.98 19.40
CA VAL A 195 -11.36 -8.62 20.57
C VAL A 195 -11.24 -7.12 20.79
N ILE A 196 -12.33 -6.48 21.22
CA ILE A 196 -12.31 -5.10 21.71
C ILE A 196 -11.65 -5.13 23.10
N VAL A 197 -10.42 -4.63 23.20
CA VAL A 197 -9.72 -4.49 24.48
C VAL A 197 -9.80 -3.02 24.87
N GLY A 198 -10.54 -2.72 25.94
CA GLY A 198 -10.60 -1.38 26.52
C GLY A 198 -9.29 -1.06 27.22
N GLY A 199 -8.38 -0.38 26.53
CA GLY A 199 -7.09 0.07 27.04
C GLY A 199 -6.68 1.40 26.44
N GLU A 200 -5.89 2.19 27.17
CA GLU A 200 -5.34 3.45 26.68
C GLU A 200 -4.51 3.16 25.41
N PRO A 201 -4.80 3.82 24.27
CA PRO A 201 -4.23 3.46 22.97
C PRO A 201 -2.70 3.58 22.87
N ASP A 202 -2.03 4.19 23.86
CA ASP A 202 -0.68 4.74 23.74
C ASP A 202 0.38 4.05 24.63
N GLU A 203 0.02 2.97 25.35
CA GLU A 203 1.06 2.09 25.91
C GLU A 203 1.83 1.47 24.75
N LEU A 204 3.16 1.66 24.74
CA LEU A 204 4.12 1.06 23.82
C LEU A 204 3.96 -0.45 23.85
N ALA A 205 3.02 -0.94 23.07
CA ALA A 205 2.80 -2.35 23.03
C ALA A 205 3.98 -2.96 22.31
N SER A 206 4.63 -3.95 22.94
CA SER A 206 5.71 -4.74 22.37
C SER A 206 5.18 -5.67 21.26
N HIS A 207 4.31 -5.15 20.42
CA HIS A 207 3.63 -5.85 19.36
C HIS A 207 4.61 -6.02 18.21
N GLN A 208 5.09 -7.24 18.05
CA GLN A 208 5.99 -7.60 16.96
C GLN A 208 5.23 -7.85 15.65
N TRP A 209 3.89 -8.03 15.70
CA TRP A 209 3.08 -8.45 14.56
C TRP A 209 1.73 -7.70 14.49
N ILE A 210 1.24 -7.39 13.28
CA ILE A 210 -0.05 -6.71 13.08
C ILE A 210 -1.24 -7.48 13.66
N SER A 211 -1.14 -8.80 13.77
CA SER A 211 -2.14 -9.69 14.41
C SER A 211 -2.33 -9.42 15.90
N THR A 212 -1.40 -8.71 16.55
CA THR A 212 -1.48 -8.40 17.98
C THR A 212 -2.16 -7.07 18.28
N LEU A 213 -2.43 -6.24 17.28
CA LEU A 213 -3.18 -4.99 17.43
C LEU A 213 -4.68 -5.24 17.64
N ASP A 214 -5.34 -4.41 18.43
CA ASP A 214 -6.80 -4.47 18.59
C ASP A 214 -7.56 -3.66 17.51
N LEU A 215 -8.89 -3.65 17.61
CA LEU A 215 -9.76 -2.90 16.68
C LEU A 215 -9.60 -1.37 16.85
N MET A 216 -9.42 -0.87 18.07
CA MET A 216 -9.24 0.58 18.33
C MET A 216 -7.97 1.11 17.66
N GLN A 217 -6.94 0.27 17.58
CA GLN A 217 -5.65 0.58 16.99
C GLN A 217 -5.64 0.52 15.45
N LEU A 218 -6.47 -0.33 14.84
CA LEU A 218 -6.50 -0.54 13.38
C LEU A 218 -7.61 0.24 12.66
N MET A 219 -8.75 0.47 13.32
CA MET A 219 -9.91 1.12 12.71
C MET A 219 -9.63 2.54 12.16
N PRO A 220 -8.82 3.40 12.80
CA PRO A 220 -8.46 4.68 12.19
C PRO A 220 -7.78 4.53 10.83
N ALA A 221 -6.91 3.53 10.67
CA ALA A 221 -6.26 3.25 9.39
C ALA A 221 -7.30 2.75 8.36
N VAL A 222 -8.21 1.86 8.74
CA VAL A 222 -9.28 1.40 7.84
C VAL A 222 -10.14 2.57 7.36
N CYS A 223 -10.57 3.44 8.28
CA CYS A 223 -11.42 4.57 7.95
C CYS A 223 -10.76 5.51 6.93
N VAL A 224 -9.46 5.79 7.08
CA VAL A 224 -8.75 6.64 6.11
C VAL A 224 -8.59 5.95 4.74
N TRP A 225 -8.40 4.64 4.69
CA TRP A 225 -8.39 3.89 3.43
C TRP A 225 -9.75 3.93 2.72
N VAL A 226 -10.84 3.72 3.45
CA VAL A 226 -12.21 3.86 2.90
C VAL A 226 -12.46 5.28 2.41
N LYS A 227 -12.04 6.29 3.17
CA LYS A 227 -12.22 7.71 2.85
C LYS A 227 -11.46 8.13 1.59
N GLU A 228 -10.15 7.89 1.56
CA GLU A 228 -9.26 8.42 0.51
C GLU A 228 -9.26 7.52 -0.74
N ALA A 229 -9.18 6.20 -0.54
CA ALA A 229 -8.99 5.23 -1.62
C ALA A 229 -10.22 4.38 -1.93
N GLY A 230 -11.32 4.48 -1.16
CA GLY A 230 -12.42 3.53 -1.27
C GLY A 230 -13.07 3.44 -2.66
N HIS A 231 -13.09 4.54 -3.42
CA HIS A 231 -13.54 4.52 -4.81
C HIS A 231 -12.66 3.67 -5.74
N VAL A 232 -11.34 3.62 -5.49
CA VAL A 232 -10.40 2.73 -6.19
C VAL A 232 -10.64 1.30 -5.73
N LEU A 233 -10.80 1.05 -4.42
CA LEU A 233 -11.06 -0.29 -3.89
C LEU A 233 -12.33 -0.91 -4.50
N VAL A 234 -13.41 -0.13 -4.63
CA VAL A 234 -14.64 -0.57 -5.32
C VAL A 234 -14.36 -0.95 -6.78
N GLN A 235 -13.56 -0.16 -7.51
CA GLN A 235 -13.17 -0.49 -8.89
C GLN A 235 -12.34 -1.76 -8.98
N LEU A 236 -11.45 -2.00 -8.02
CA LEU A 236 -10.66 -3.23 -7.95
C LEU A 236 -11.54 -4.45 -7.67
N CYS A 237 -12.53 -4.31 -6.78
CA CYS A 237 -13.55 -5.32 -6.56
C CYS A 237 -14.37 -5.61 -7.83
N ASP A 238 -14.75 -4.58 -8.60
CA ASP A 238 -15.52 -4.75 -9.84
C ASP A 238 -14.82 -5.63 -10.88
N VAL A 239 -13.48 -5.61 -10.91
CA VAL A 239 -12.66 -6.39 -11.83
C VAL A 239 -12.01 -7.62 -11.20
N SER A 240 -12.37 -7.95 -9.95
CA SER A 240 -11.75 -9.03 -9.18
C SER A 240 -10.22 -8.97 -9.16
N TRP A 241 -9.65 -7.79 -8.90
CA TRP A 241 -8.20 -7.57 -8.98
C TRP A 241 -7.43 -8.46 -8.01
N ASN A 242 -6.36 -9.10 -8.49
CA ASN A 242 -5.51 -9.98 -7.69
C ASN A 242 -4.03 -9.93 -8.16
N ASP A 243 -3.57 -8.78 -8.67
CA ASP A 243 -2.19 -8.59 -9.13
C ASP A 243 -1.27 -8.24 -7.95
N CYS A 244 -1.13 -9.20 -7.02
CA CYS A 244 -0.29 -9.08 -5.84
C CYS A 244 0.28 -10.46 -5.43
N PRO A 245 1.34 -10.51 -4.60
CA PRO A 245 1.87 -11.77 -4.09
C PRO A 245 0.78 -12.63 -3.43
N SER A 246 0.83 -13.95 -3.64
CA SER A 246 -0.22 -14.88 -3.17
C SER A 246 -0.53 -14.77 -1.69
N LYS A 247 0.51 -14.59 -0.85
CA LYS A 247 0.37 -14.40 0.61
C LYS A 247 -0.41 -13.14 1.00
N ILE A 248 -0.37 -12.09 0.17
CA ILE A 248 -1.10 -10.84 0.40
C ILE A 248 -2.52 -10.95 -0.16
N GLY A 249 -2.65 -11.53 -1.36
CA GLY A 249 -3.94 -11.72 -2.00
C GLY A 249 -4.87 -12.65 -1.23
N GLN A 250 -4.32 -13.63 -0.52
CA GLN A 250 -5.11 -14.63 0.21
C GLN A 250 -6.01 -14.03 1.29
N GLY A 251 -7.22 -14.58 1.39
CA GLY A 251 -8.14 -14.38 2.50
C GLY A 251 -7.55 -14.74 3.86
N GLY A 252 -7.90 -13.98 4.90
CA GLY A 252 -7.75 -14.38 6.29
C GLY A 252 -8.66 -15.57 6.63
N HIS A 253 -8.34 -16.23 7.74
CA HIS A 253 -8.93 -17.52 8.10
C HIS A 253 -10.47 -17.49 8.18
N ASN A 254 -11.05 -16.51 8.87
CA ASN A 254 -12.51 -16.43 9.03
C ASN A 254 -13.23 -16.14 7.71
N PHE A 255 -12.59 -15.36 6.82
CA PHE A 255 -13.14 -15.09 5.50
C PHE A 255 -13.16 -16.36 4.65
N LEU A 256 -12.05 -17.11 4.61
CA LEU A 256 -11.93 -18.34 3.83
C LEU A 256 -12.94 -19.41 4.26
N GLU A 257 -13.29 -19.48 5.54
CA GLU A 257 -14.30 -20.42 6.06
C GLU A 257 -15.74 -19.98 5.74
N SER A 258 -15.96 -18.70 5.46
CA SER A 258 -17.29 -18.14 5.16
C SER A 258 -17.79 -18.50 3.75
N GLU A 259 -19.10 -18.37 3.54
CA GLU A 259 -19.72 -18.51 2.20
C GLU A 259 -19.17 -17.50 1.17
N PHE A 260 -18.65 -16.36 1.63
CA PHE A 260 -18.03 -15.36 0.75
C PHE A 260 -16.66 -15.84 0.25
N GLY A 261 -15.81 -16.34 1.16
CA GLY A 261 -14.46 -16.81 0.82
C GLY A 261 -14.47 -18.08 -0.04
N LYS A 262 -15.42 -18.99 0.18
CA LYS A 262 -15.62 -20.17 -0.67
C LYS A 262 -15.87 -19.82 -2.14
N ARG A 263 -16.50 -18.67 -2.41
CA ARG A 263 -16.77 -18.19 -3.78
C ARG A 263 -15.56 -17.49 -4.39
N SER A 264 -14.84 -16.71 -3.59
CA SER A 264 -13.74 -15.89 -4.08
C SER A 264 -12.68 -15.65 -2.99
N PRO A 265 -11.67 -16.53 -2.89
CA PRO A 265 -10.76 -16.56 -1.75
C PRO A 265 -9.60 -15.56 -1.81
N THR A 266 -9.40 -14.85 -2.93
CA THR A 266 -8.19 -14.06 -3.18
C THR A 266 -8.48 -12.71 -3.84
N GLY A 267 -7.69 -11.70 -3.47
CA GLY A 267 -7.70 -10.37 -4.08
C GLY A 267 -8.81 -9.45 -3.60
N PHE A 268 -9.05 -8.35 -4.32
CA PHE A 268 -10.21 -7.48 -4.16
C PHE A 268 -11.35 -8.02 -5.01
N THR A 269 -12.38 -8.55 -4.36
CA THR A 269 -13.56 -9.09 -5.07
C THR A 269 -14.85 -8.57 -4.47
N PRO A 270 -15.98 -8.66 -5.20
CA PRO A 270 -17.26 -8.21 -4.68
C PRO A 270 -17.68 -8.97 -3.41
N TRP A 271 -17.36 -10.26 -3.34
CA TRP A 271 -17.64 -11.13 -2.20
C TRP A 271 -16.87 -10.70 -0.96
N ARG A 272 -15.58 -10.39 -1.13
CA ARG A 272 -14.72 -9.93 -0.03
C ARG A 272 -15.14 -8.57 0.49
N TRP A 273 -15.56 -7.66 -0.39
CA TRP A 273 -16.14 -6.38 0.00
C TRP A 273 -17.41 -6.53 0.85
N MET A 274 -18.34 -7.39 0.42
CA MET A 274 -19.56 -7.66 1.20
C MET A 274 -19.23 -8.28 2.56
N TYR A 275 -18.23 -9.16 2.63
CA TYR A 275 -17.77 -9.71 3.91
C TYR A 275 -17.24 -8.61 4.84
N TRP A 276 -16.39 -7.69 4.35
CA TRP A 276 -15.90 -6.56 5.15
C TRP A 276 -17.03 -5.65 5.62
N LEU A 277 -18.00 -5.36 4.76
CA LEU A 277 -19.17 -4.56 5.10
C LEU A 277 -20.00 -5.23 6.20
N LYS A 278 -20.23 -6.53 6.08
CA LYS A 278 -20.90 -7.33 7.12
C LYS A 278 -20.13 -7.26 8.44
N ARG A 279 -18.81 -7.46 8.40
CA ARG A 279 -17.98 -7.43 9.61
C ARG A 279 -17.97 -6.06 10.27
N LEU A 280 -17.98 -4.97 9.51
CA LEU A 280 -18.12 -3.61 10.05
C LEU A 280 -19.44 -3.42 10.82
N HIS A 281 -20.55 -3.94 10.31
CA HIS A 281 -21.82 -3.92 11.04
C HIS A 281 -21.72 -4.68 12.36
N GLU A 282 -21.13 -5.89 12.35
CA GLU A 282 -20.90 -6.68 13.56
C GLU A 282 -20.02 -5.93 14.58
N ILE A 283 -18.91 -5.34 14.14
CA ILE A 283 -18.01 -4.55 15.02
C ILE A 283 -18.75 -3.34 15.60
N ARG A 284 -19.61 -2.68 14.83
CA ARG A 284 -20.41 -1.55 15.33
C ARG A 284 -21.34 -1.99 16.46
N GLU A 285 -21.99 -3.15 16.33
CA GLU A 285 -22.85 -3.67 17.40
C GLU A 285 -22.02 -4.13 18.62
N GLU A 286 -20.88 -4.80 18.41
CA GLU A 286 -19.93 -5.14 19.48
C GLU A 286 -19.44 -3.87 20.23
N ALA A 287 -19.18 -2.78 19.50
CA ALA A 287 -18.77 -1.50 20.07
C ALA A 287 -19.86 -0.85 20.92
N LYS A 288 -21.13 -0.93 20.48
CA LYS A 288 -22.27 -0.45 21.28
C LYS A 288 -22.43 -1.24 22.57
N GLU A 289 -22.33 -2.58 22.48
CA GLU A 289 -22.39 -3.46 23.65
C GLU A 289 -21.26 -3.17 24.64
N ALA A 290 -20.07 -2.85 24.13
CA ALA A 290 -18.91 -2.46 24.94
C ALA A 290 -18.91 -0.98 25.37
N ASN A 291 -19.88 -0.16 24.94
CA ASN A 291 -19.94 1.30 25.16
C ASN A 291 -18.70 2.06 24.64
N GLU A 292 -18.09 1.56 23.56
CA GLU A 292 -16.93 2.15 22.87
C GLU A 292 -17.39 3.13 21.78
N LYS A 293 -17.76 4.35 22.20
CA LYS A 293 -18.38 5.37 21.31
C LYS A 293 -17.52 5.75 20.10
N ILE A 294 -16.20 5.87 20.29
CA ILE A 294 -15.29 6.25 19.20
C ILE A 294 -15.29 5.18 18.11
N LEU A 295 -15.29 3.90 18.50
CA LEU A 295 -15.32 2.78 17.58
C LEU A 295 -16.66 2.69 16.84
N GLU A 296 -17.77 2.92 17.55
CA GLU A 296 -19.11 3.00 16.98
C GLU A 296 -19.22 4.10 15.91
N GLU A 297 -18.71 5.30 16.19
CA GLU A 297 -18.70 6.42 15.24
C GLU A 297 -17.84 6.12 14.01
N GLN A 298 -16.62 5.60 14.22
CA GLN A 298 -15.70 5.24 13.14
C GLN A 298 -16.28 4.16 12.22
N THR A 299 -16.84 3.10 12.80
CA THR A 299 -17.47 2.02 12.03
C THR A 299 -18.68 2.52 11.25
N THR A 300 -19.49 3.40 11.85
CA THR A 300 -20.64 4.02 11.17
C THR A 300 -20.22 4.86 9.97
N ASP A 301 -19.24 5.75 10.11
CA ASP A 301 -18.72 6.55 8.98
C ASP A 301 -18.11 5.66 7.88
N ALA A 302 -17.39 4.60 8.25
CA ALA A 302 -16.84 3.64 7.29
C ALA A 302 -17.94 2.90 6.51
N ILE A 303 -18.99 2.41 7.18
CA ILE A 303 -20.15 1.77 6.55
C ILE A 303 -20.82 2.73 5.56
N ASP A 304 -21.13 3.94 5.99
CA ASP A 304 -21.82 4.94 5.17
C ASP A 304 -21.02 5.27 3.91
N ARG A 305 -19.69 5.43 4.04
CA ARG A 305 -18.80 5.68 2.89
C ARG A 305 -18.73 4.48 1.96
N MET A 306 -18.57 3.27 2.47
CA MET A 306 -18.50 2.05 1.65
C MET A 306 -19.79 1.86 0.85
N VAL A 307 -20.94 2.02 1.49
CA VAL A 307 -22.26 1.91 0.85
C VAL A 307 -22.46 3.03 -0.18
N ALA A 308 -22.14 4.28 0.17
CA ALA A 308 -22.26 5.42 -0.74
C ALA A 308 -21.39 5.26 -1.99
N GLN A 309 -20.16 4.77 -1.86
CA GLN A 309 -19.26 4.54 -3.00
C GLN A 309 -19.76 3.44 -3.93
N VAL A 310 -20.30 2.34 -3.38
CA VAL A 310 -20.90 1.25 -4.16
C VAL A 310 -22.11 1.75 -4.97
N HIS A 311 -23.02 2.48 -4.33
CA HIS A 311 -24.21 3.03 -4.99
C HIS A 311 -23.88 4.11 -6.02
N LYS A 312 -23.06 5.10 -5.66
CA LYS A 312 -22.65 6.20 -6.56
C LYS A 312 -22.04 5.70 -7.86
N ARG A 313 -21.38 4.54 -7.82
CA ARG A 313 -20.68 3.96 -8.97
C ARG A 313 -21.49 2.92 -9.74
N ASN A 314 -22.67 2.54 -9.26
CA ASN A 314 -23.40 1.37 -9.79
C ASN A 314 -22.48 0.13 -9.92
N SER A 315 -21.74 -0.13 -8.84
CA SER A 315 -20.65 -1.11 -8.81
C SER A 315 -21.13 -2.54 -9.11
N GLY A 316 -20.23 -3.38 -9.61
CA GLY A 316 -20.39 -4.82 -9.73
C GLY A 316 -20.70 -5.53 -8.40
N ILE A 317 -20.41 -4.89 -7.26
CA ILE A 317 -20.83 -5.34 -5.94
C ILE A 317 -22.36 -5.41 -5.82
N LEU A 318 -23.09 -4.43 -6.36
CA LEU A 318 -24.56 -4.45 -6.34
C LEU A 318 -25.13 -5.61 -7.16
N ARG A 319 -24.51 -5.90 -8.31
CA ARG A 319 -24.87 -7.04 -9.18
C ARG A 319 -24.59 -8.36 -8.47
N ALA A 320 -23.40 -8.51 -7.90
CA ALA A 320 -23.04 -9.69 -7.11
C ALA A 320 -23.98 -9.90 -5.91
N TYR A 321 -24.44 -8.81 -5.27
CA TYR A 321 -25.43 -8.87 -4.20
C TYR A 321 -26.80 -9.35 -4.69
N GLN A 322 -27.29 -8.81 -5.81
CA GLN A 322 -28.57 -9.18 -6.41
C GLN A 322 -28.60 -10.66 -6.85
N ASP A 323 -27.49 -11.12 -7.43
CA ASP A 323 -27.33 -12.45 -8.00
C ASP A 323 -26.90 -13.51 -6.97
N GLY A 324 -26.45 -13.10 -5.79
CA GLY A 324 -25.81 -14.00 -4.81
C GLY A 324 -26.72 -15.01 -4.12
N GLY A 325 -28.03 -14.94 -4.36
CA GLY A 325 -29.02 -15.89 -3.83
C GLY A 325 -29.53 -15.51 -2.43
N ASP A 326 -30.29 -16.43 -1.82
CA ASP A 326 -31.05 -16.14 -0.60
C ASP A 326 -30.16 -15.81 0.61
N PHE A 327 -28.97 -16.40 0.71
CA PHE A 327 -28.07 -16.18 1.83
C PHE A 327 -27.66 -14.70 1.97
N LEU A 328 -27.47 -13.97 0.86
CA LEU A 328 -27.19 -12.53 0.89
C LEU A 328 -28.45 -11.70 1.16
N LYS A 329 -29.59 -12.13 0.64
CA LYS A 329 -30.86 -11.37 0.73
C LYS A 329 -31.46 -11.42 2.14
N GLN A 330 -31.19 -12.50 2.86
CA GLN A 330 -31.57 -12.73 4.24
C GLN A 330 -30.59 -12.14 5.26
N ASP A 331 -29.36 -11.81 4.84
CA ASP A 331 -28.39 -11.16 5.73
C ASP A 331 -28.77 -9.69 5.98
N GLU A 332 -29.17 -9.39 7.22
CA GLU A 332 -29.63 -8.05 7.61
C GLU A 332 -28.53 -6.99 7.49
N HIS A 333 -27.26 -7.37 7.72
CA HIS A 333 -26.12 -6.46 7.61
C HIS A 333 -25.85 -6.02 6.17
N LEU A 334 -26.31 -6.78 5.18
CA LEU A 334 -26.15 -6.44 3.76
C LEU A 334 -27.39 -5.79 3.14
N SER A 335 -28.44 -5.58 3.93
CA SER A 335 -29.67 -4.91 3.47
C SER A 335 -29.44 -3.47 2.98
N CYS A 336 -28.37 -2.81 3.44
CA CYS A 336 -27.94 -1.48 2.99
C CYS A 336 -27.52 -1.44 1.49
N LEU A 337 -27.24 -2.59 0.89
CA LEU A 337 -26.97 -2.73 -0.55
C LEU A 337 -28.24 -2.85 -1.39
N LYS A 338 -29.42 -3.03 -0.77
CA LYS A 338 -30.71 -2.99 -1.49
C LYS A 338 -30.93 -1.57 -2.00
N GLY A 339 -30.92 -1.40 -3.32
CA GLY A 339 -31.04 -0.09 -3.94
C GLY A 339 -32.37 0.59 -3.59
N LYS A 340 -32.31 1.82 -3.09
CA LYS A 340 -33.32 2.82 -3.47
C LYS A 340 -32.94 3.26 -4.88
N TYR A 341 -33.67 2.79 -5.88
CA TYR A 341 -33.59 3.36 -7.22
C TYR A 341 -33.87 4.86 -7.11
N ILE A 342 -32.85 5.71 -7.24
CA ILE A 342 -33.06 7.10 -7.63
C ILE A 342 -33.40 6.99 -9.12
N LYS A 343 -34.69 7.15 -9.42
CA LYS A 343 -35.22 7.26 -10.79
C LYS A 343 -34.64 8.47 -11.50
#